data_AF-A0A5C7VC92-F1
#
_entry.id   AF-A0A5C7VC92-F1
#
_cell.length_a   1.000
_cell.length_b   1.000
_cell.length_c   1.000
_cell.angle_alpha   90.00
_cell.angle_beta   90.00
_cell.angle_gamma   90.00
#
_symmetry.space_group_name_H-M   'P 1'
#
loop_
_entity.id
_entity.type
_entity.pdbx_description
1 polymer ?
#
loop_
_entity_poly.entity_id
_entity_poly.type
_entity_poly.pdbx_seq_one_letter_code
_entity_poly.pdbx_strand_id
1 'polypeptide(L)'
;MVPAPLHDRDGKIWMDGELVDWRDAKIHVLTHTLHYGCGAFEGVRAYETPTGTAIFRLQEHTQRLFNSAKILRMNIPFTPEQVNEAQKEVVRANQLKSCYLRPLVWI
;
A
#
# COMPACT_ATOMS: atom_id res chain seq x y z
N MET A 1 -1.76 26.03 -12.98
CA MET A 1 -0.62 25.21 -12.49
C MET A 1 -1.11 23.78 -12.42
N VAL A 2 -0.53 22.87 -13.21
CA VAL A 2 -0.91 21.45 -13.16
C VAL A 2 -0.34 20.87 -11.87
N PRO A 3 -1.10 20.12 -11.07
CA PRO A 3 -0.56 19.43 -9.90
C PRO A 3 0.61 18.55 -10.31
N ALA A 4 1.66 18.48 -9.48
CA ALA A 4 2.76 17.55 -9.72
C ALA A 4 2.21 16.12 -9.94
N PRO A 5 2.76 15.37 -10.92
CA PRO A 5 2.26 14.04 -11.23
C PRO A 5 2.43 13.12 -10.01
N LEU A 6 1.59 12.08 -9.91
CA LEU A 6 1.57 11.20 -8.73
C LEU A 6 2.91 10.52 -8.42
N HIS A 7 3.76 10.30 -9.42
CA HIS A 7 5.07 9.67 -9.25
C HIS A 7 6.16 10.64 -8.72
N ASP A 8 5.92 11.95 -8.79
CA ASP A 8 6.88 12.98 -8.37
C ASP A 8 6.35 13.71 -7.12
N ARG A 9 6.56 13.08 -5.96
CA ARG A 9 6.15 13.60 -4.66
C ARG A 9 7.21 13.31 -3.61
N ASP A 10 7.21 14.11 -2.56
CA ASP A 10 7.93 13.78 -1.33
C ASP A 10 7.10 12.82 -0.48
N GLY A 11 7.77 12.02 0.34
CA GLY A 11 7.15 11.05 1.22
C GLY A 11 7.80 9.67 1.13
N LYS A 12 7.19 8.72 1.82
CA LYS A 12 7.66 7.33 1.92
C LYS A 12 6.62 6.36 1.41
N ILE A 13 7.06 5.34 0.67
CA ILE A 13 6.26 4.20 0.26
C ILE A 13 6.87 2.97 0.90
N TRP A 14 6.03 2.07 1.43
CA TRP A 14 6.49 0.76 1.85
C TRP A 14 6.54 -0.16 0.63
N MET A 15 7.70 -0.74 0.35
CA MET A 15 7.94 -1.63 -0.78
C MET A 15 8.87 -2.76 -0.33
N ASP A 16 8.41 -4.01 -0.49
CA ASP A 16 9.19 -5.24 -0.26
C ASP A 16 9.93 -5.33 1.09
N GLY A 17 9.33 -4.80 2.16
CA GLY A 17 9.88 -4.90 3.52
C GLY A 17 10.40 -3.57 4.09
N GLU A 18 10.56 -2.54 3.25
CA GLU A 18 11.25 -1.31 3.63
C GLU A 18 10.48 -0.05 3.24
N LEU A 19 10.68 1.05 3.99
CA LEU A 19 10.23 2.38 3.57
C LEU A 19 11.25 3.01 2.63
N VAL A 20 10.89 3.08 1.35
CA VAL A 20 11.67 3.78 0.33
C VAL A 20 11.16 5.20 0.12
N ASP A 21 11.99 6.07 -0.44
CA ASP A 21 11.52 7.37 -0.91
C ASP A 21 10.47 7.19 -2.00
N TRP A 22 9.44 8.04 -2.00
CA TRP A 22 8.31 7.94 -2.93
C TRP A 22 8.76 7.82 -4.39
N ARG A 23 9.82 8.55 -4.77
CA ARG A 23 10.37 8.55 -6.12
C ARG A 23 11.12 7.27 -6.46
N ASP A 24 11.57 6.50 -5.47
CA ASP A 24 12.37 5.29 -5.65
C ASP A 24 11.54 4.00 -5.65
N ALA A 25 10.25 4.09 -5.33
CA ALA A 25 9.28 3.00 -5.50
C ALA A 25 9.00 2.72 -7.00
N LYS A 26 10.00 2.21 -7.71
CA LYS A 26 9.99 1.95 -9.15
C LYS A 26 10.01 0.46 -9.43
N ILE A 27 9.40 0.09 -10.56
CA ILE A 27 9.46 -1.26 -11.12
C ILE A 27 9.98 -1.19 -12.56
N HIS A 28 10.46 -2.32 -13.07
CA HIS A 28 10.89 -2.38 -14.47
C HIS A 28 9.67 -2.37 -15.41
N VAL A 29 9.82 -1.80 -16.61
CA VAL A 29 8.73 -1.76 -17.61
C VAL A 29 8.28 -3.14 -18.10
N LEU A 30 9.01 -4.21 -17.77
CA LEU A 30 8.69 -5.60 -18.09
C LEU A 30 8.09 -6.37 -16.89
N THR A 31 7.63 -5.70 -15.84
CA THR A 31 6.92 -6.35 -14.73
C THR A 31 5.68 -7.08 -15.24
N HIS A 32 5.50 -8.34 -14.85
CA HIS A 32 4.48 -9.22 -15.43
C HIS A 32 3.06 -8.66 -15.21
N THR A 33 2.73 -8.19 -14.02
CA THR A 33 1.41 -7.58 -13.75
C THR A 33 1.09 -6.38 -14.66
N LEU A 34 2.09 -5.63 -15.13
CA LEU A 34 1.88 -4.49 -16.03
C LEU A 34 1.40 -4.94 -17.42
N HIS A 35 1.83 -6.11 -17.88
CA HIS A 35 1.50 -6.65 -19.21
C HIS A 35 0.30 -7.60 -19.18
N TYR A 36 0.08 -8.29 -18.05
CA TYR A 36 -0.87 -9.39 -17.97
C TYR A 36 -1.96 -9.21 -16.90
N GLY A 37 -1.94 -8.09 -16.15
CA GLY A 37 -3.01 -7.70 -15.23
C GLY A 37 -3.17 -8.57 -13.97
N CYS A 38 -2.34 -9.59 -13.78
CA CYS A 38 -2.42 -10.48 -12.61
C CYS A 38 -1.83 -9.80 -11.38
N GLY A 39 -2.66 -9.20 -10.55
CA GLY A 39 -2.29 -8.57 -9.28
C GLY A 39 -3.52 -8.30 -8.41
N ALA A 40 -3.31 -8.02 -7.14
CA ALA A 40 -4.37 -7.72 -6.18
C ALA A 40 -4.06 -6.41 -5.44
N PHE A 41 -5.08 -5.60 -5.20
CA PHE A 41 -4.93 -4.36 -4.43
C PHE A 41 -6.09 -4.14 -3.47
N GLU A 42 -5.87 -3.26 -2.50
CA GLU A 42 -6.90 -2.79 -1.59
C GLU A 42 -7.05 -1.28 -1.62
N GLY A 43 -8.20 -0.81 -1.15
CA GLY A 43 -8.47 0.59 -0.91
C GLY A 43 -8.88 0.80 0.54
N VAL A 44 -7.99 1.36 1.33
CA VAL A 44 -8.21 1.56 2.78
C VAL A 44 -8.20 3.04 3.08
N ARG A 45 -8.98 3.49 4.06
CA ARG A 45 -8.99 4.89 4.49
C ARG A 45 -8.55 5.06 5.93
N ALA A 46 -7.76 6.10 6.14
CA ALA A 46 -7.43 6.62 7.45
C ALA A 46 -8.12 7.96 7.67
N TYR A 47 -8.60 8.19 8.89
CA TYR A 47 -9.34 9.39 9.27
C TYR A 47 -8.73 9.99 10.53
N GLU A 48 -8.76 11.32 10.61
CA GLU A 48 -8.44 12.04 11.84
C GLU A 48 -9.59 11.81 12.83
N THR A 49 -9.25 11.36 14.02
CA THR A 49 -10.21 11.15 15.12
C THR A 49 -9.77 11.95 16.35
N PRO A 50 -10.64 12.12 17.36
CA PRO A 50 -10.26 12.85 18.58
C PRO A 50 -9.02 12.31 19.31
N THR A 51 -8.65 11.04 19.10
CA THR A 51 -7.49 10.38 19.72
C THR A 51 -6.31 10.19 18.76
N GLY A 52 -6.38 10.76 17.55
CA GLY A 52 -5.36 10.65 16.51
C GLY A 52 -5.87 9.98 15.24
N THR A 53 -4.98 9.75 14.27
CA THR A 53 -5.34 9.11 13.01
C THR A 53 -5.60 7.62 13.19
N ALA A 54 -6.76 7.15 12.74
CA ALA A 54 -7.15 5.74 12.78
C ALA A 54 -7.44 5.20 11.38
N ILE A 55 -6.99 3.98 11.10
CA ILE A 55 -7.29 3.27 9.86
C ILE A 55 -8.59 2.47 10.05
N PHE A 56 -9.59 2.75 9.23
CA PHE A 56 -10.90 2.11 9.35
C PHE A 56 -10.86 0.67 8.81
N ARG A 57 -11.22 -0.30 9.65
CA ARG A 57 -11.33 -1.74 9.29
C ARG A 57 -10.07 -2.35 8.66
N LEU A 58 -8.90 -1.95 9.18
CA LEU A 58 -7.59 -2.37 8.68
C LEU A 58 -7.48 -3.91 8.55
N GLN A 59 -7.87 -4.65 9.59
CA GLN A 59 -7.76 -6.11 9.59
C GLN A 59 -8.57 -6.75 8.48
N GLU A 60 -9.81 -6.31 8.24
CA GLU A 60 -10.67 -6.90 7.23
C GLU A 60 -10.21 -6.58 5.80
N HIS A 61 -9.70 -5.36 5.59
CA HIS A 61 -9.08 -5.01 4.32
C HIS A 61 -7.83 -5.87 4.05
N THR A 62 -6.94 -6.01 5.03
CA THR A 62 -5.76 -6.87 4.88
C THR A 62 -6.14 -8.33 4.65
N GLN A 63 -7.09 -8.88 5.42
CA GLN A 63 -7.57 -10.24 5.19
C GLN A 63 -8.12 -10.42 3.76
N ARG A 64 -8.83 -9.42 3.23
CA ARG A 64 -9.34 -9.44 1.86
C ARG A 64 -8.22 -9.36 0.82
N LEU A 65 -7.15 -8.59 1.06
CA LEU A 65 -5.96 -8.59 0.21
C LEU A 65 -5.33 -9.98 0.10
N PHE A 66 -5.13 -10.66 1.23
CA PHE A 66 -4.58 -12.02 1.26
C PHE A 66 -5.52 -13.03 0.58
N ASN A 67 -6.84 -12.89 0.77
CA ASN A 67 -7.82 -13.73 0.07
C ASN A 67 -7.76 -13.52 -1.45
N SER A 68 -7.64 -12.28 -1.92
CA SER A 68 -7.48 -11.96 -3.34
C SER A 68 -6.20 -12.56 -3.92
N ALA A 69 -5.07 -12.42 -3.22
CA ALA A 69 -3.80 -13.04 -3.60
C ALA A 69 -3.92 -14.58 -3.66
N LYS A 70 -4.59 -15.19 -2.67
CA LYS A 70 -4.87 -16.64 -2.66
C LYS A 70 -5.68 -17.11 -3.87
N ILE A 71 -6.71 -16.36 -4.28
CA ILE A 71 -7.51 -16.67 -5.48
C ILE A 71 -6.63 -16.66 -6.73
N LEU A 72 -5.72 -15.69 -6.82
CA LEU A 72 -4.75 -15.56 -7.91
C LEU A 72 -3.55 -16.51 -7.79
N ARG A 73 -3.51 -17.35 -6.74
CA ARG A 73 -2.38 -18.24 -6.42
C ARG A 73 -1.05 -17.49 -6.24
N MET A 74 -1.12 -16.24 -5.78
CA MET A 74 0.02 -15.40 -5.44
C MET A 74 0.40 -15.64 -3.98
N ASN A 75 1.68 -15.84 -3.72
CA ASN A 75 2.22 -15.90 -2.36
C ASN A 75 2.68 -14.51 -1.94
N ILE A 76 2.08 -13.95 -0.88
CA ILE A 76 2.56 -12.72 -0.26
C ILE A 76 3.69 -13.13 0.71
N PRO A 77 4.94 -12.63 0.57
CA PRO A 77 6.07 -13.04 1.40
C PRO A 77 6.08 -12.34 2.78
N PHE A 78 4.90 -12.00 3.31
CA PHE A 78 4.70 -11.30 4.58
C PHE A 78 3.46 -11.86 5.29
N THR A 79 3.44 -11.78 6.61
CA THR A 79 2.23 -12.12 7.38
C THR A 79 1.20 -10.99 7.32
N PRO A 80 -0.09 -11.27 7.55
CA PRO A 80 -1.12 -10.22 7.68
C PRO A 80 -0.77 -9.15 8.71
N GLU A 81 -0.13 -9.53 9.82
CA GLU A 81 0.31 -8.62 10.87
C GLU A 81 1.40 -7.66 10.36
N GLN A 82 2.39 -8.18 9.61
CA GLN A 82 3.41 -7.34 8.99
C GLN A 82 2.80 -6.35 7.99
N VAL A 83 1.82 -6.78 7.18
CA VAL A 83 1.12 -5.91 6.22
C VAL A 83 0.24 -4.86 6.92
N ASN A 84 -0.35 -5.19 8.06
CA ASN A 84 -1.05 -4.21 8.90
C ASN A 84 -0.10 -3.17 9.48
N GLU A 85 1.07 -3.59 9.98
CA GLU A 85 2.07 -2.65 10.48
C GLU A 85 2.63 -1.76 9.37
N ALA A 86 2.94 -2.31 8.21
CA ALA A 86 3.41 -1.55 7.05
C ALA A 86 2.44 -0.43 6.67
N GLN A 87 1.13 -0.70 6.62
CA GLN A 87 0.12 0.32 6.36
C GLN A 87 0.11 1.43 7.42
N LYS A 88 0.20 1.07 8.70
CA LYS A 88 0.29 2.06 9.80
C LYS A 88 1.59 2.85 9.74
N GLU A 89 2.70 2.21 9.37
CA GLU A 89 4.00 2.83 9.24
C GLU A 89 4.01 3.87 8.12
N VAL A 90 3.43 3.56 6.95
CA VAL A 90 3.27 4.53 5.84
C VAL A 90 2.49 5.76 6.28
N VAL A 91 1.37 5.59 7.00
CA VAL A 91 0.58 6.74 7.52
C VAL A 91 1.43 7.59 8.47
N ARG A 92 2.15 6.96 9.39
CA ARG A 92 3.01 7.63 10.39
C ARG A 92 4.18 8.37 9.74
N ALA A 93 4.94 7.70 8.87
CA ALA A 93 6.13 8.25 8.21
C ALA A 93 5.80 9.46 7.32
N ASN A 94 4.61 9.48 6.73
CA ASN A 94 4.13 10.59 5.91
C ASN A 94 3.33 11.64 6.70
N GLN A 95 3.17 11.48 8.03
CA GLN A 95 2.47 12.42 8.91
C GLN A 95 1.04 12.74 8.44
N LEU A 96 0.36 11.75 7.87
CA LEU A 96 -0.96 11.93 7.24
C LEU A 96 -2.07 11.86 8.28
N LYS A 97 -2.80 12.98 8.46
CA LYS A 97 -3.95 13.04 9.36
C LYS A 97 -5.15 12.26 8.86
N SER A 98 -5.39 12.30 7.56
CA SER A 98 -6.44 11.56 6.85
C SER A 98 -5.93 11.23 5.45
N CYS A 99 -6.08 9.98 5.02
CA CYS A 99 -5.54 9.55 3.73
C CYS A 99 -6.26 8.33 3.16
N TYR A 100 -5.92 8.04 1.92
CA TYR A 100 -6.27 6.81 1.24
C TYR A 100 -4.99 5.97 1.07
N LEU A 101 -5.02 4.74 1.53
CA LEU A 101 -3.95 3.74 1.40
C LEU A 101 -4.28 2.81 0.23
N ARG A 102 -3.24 2.45 -0.53
CA ARG A 102 -3.31 1.54 -1.69
C ARG A 102 -2.31 0.39 -1.53
N PRO A 103 -2.53 -0.58 -0.63
CA PRO A 103 -1.75 -1.82 -0.65
C PRO A 103 -1.93 -2.50 -2.01
N LEU A 104 -0.83 -2.92 -2.64
CA LEU A 104 -0.81 -3.56 -3.95
C LEU A 104 0.19 -4.72 -3.89
N VAL A 105 -0.20 -5.87 -4.43
CA VAL A 105 0.64 -7.05 -4.60
C VAL A 105 0.63 -7.41 -6.09
N TRP A 106 1.81 -7.68 -6.65
CA TRP A 106 2.02 -7.96 -8.06
C TRP A 106 3.07 -9.07 -8.26
N ILE A 107 3.25 -9.51 -9.51
CA ILE A 107 4.27 -10.48 -9.96
C ILE A 107 5.15 -9.79 -11.02
#